data_AF-A0A1R1XFU3-F1
#
_entry.id   AF-A0A1R1XFU3-F1
#
_cell.length_a   1.000
_cell.length_b   1.000
_cell.length_c   1.000
_cell.angle_alpha   90.00
_cell.angle_beta   90.00
_cell.angle_gamma   90.00
#
_symmetry.space_group_name_H-M   'P 1'
#
loop_
_entity.id
_entity.type
_entity.pdbx_description
1 polymer ?
#
loop_
_entity_poly.entity_id
_entity_poly.type
_entity_poly.pdbx_seq_one_letter_code
_entity_poly.pdbx_strand_id
1 'polypeptide(L)'
;MSDQDKNKNTDPSNQSSSANSNISAKKQQSLKDSIDATKKQNDAIKMILDQLNLQTLEDTDDAQKSTADNKKKHLFWDSQPVPKPDVPIKKDGPLHQDTPFEKIPKEPVEIPEGYEWCLVDIHNDKEMTELYTLLSKNYVEDSDELFRFHYTPEFLKWYTFAIIYLK
;
A
#
# COMPACT_ATOMS: atom_id res chain seq x y z
N MET A 1 -37.39 -54.11 -69.14
CA MET A 1 -38.61 -54.00 -68.31
C MET A 1 -38.18 -53.76 -66.86
N SER A 2 -37.57 -52.58 -66.68
CA SER A 2 -37.10 -51.91 -65.47
C SER A 2 -36.73 -50.51 -65.96
N ASP A 3 -36.60 -49.56 -65.03
CA ASP A 3 -35.91 -48.26 -65.16
C ASP A 3 -36.77 -46.98 -65.22
N GLN A 4 -36.48 -46.13 -64.21
CA GLN A 4 -36.18 -44.69 -64.24
C GLN A 4 -36.93 -43.79 -65.25
N ASP A 5 -37.48 -42.65 -64.78
CA ASP A 5 -36.82 -41.35 -65.02
C ASP A 5 -37.42 -40.13 -64.29
N LYS A 6 -36.56 -39.11 -64.18
CA LYS A 6 -36.66 -37.80 -63.51
C LYS A 6 -37.67 -36.82 -64.15
N ASN A 7 -38.07 -35.79 -63.39
CA ASN A 7 -37.65 -34.37 -63.58
C ASN A 7 -38.75 -33.28 -63.37
N LYS A 8 -38.33 -32.23 -62.64
CA LYS A 8 -38.66 -30.78 -62.71
C LYS A 8 -40.03 -30.20 -62.27
N ASN A 9 -40.00 -29.61 -61.07
CA ASN A 9 -40.06 -28.17 -60.77
C ASN A 9 -41.17 -27.31 -61.41
N THR A 10 -42.03 -26.68 -60.58
CA THR A 10 -42.21 -25.20 -60.49
C THR A 10 -43.04 -24.82 -59.25
N ASP A 11 -42.55 -23.76 -58.59
CA ASP A 11 -43.04 -23.02 -57.42
C ASP A 11 -44.40 -22.30 -57.68
N PRO A 12 -45.11 -21.81 -56.65
CA PRO A 12 -44.85 -20.43 -56.21
C PRO A 12 -44.96 -20.20 -54.68
N SER A 13 -43.83 -19.84 -54.07
CA SER A 13 -43.53 -18.57 -53.43
C SER A 13 -44.61 -17.91 -52.54
N ASN A 14 -44.22 -17.78 -51.26
CA ASN A 14 -44.03 -16.50 -50.55
C ASN A 14 -45.11 -16.03 -49.55
N GLN A 15 -44.77 -16.13 -48.24
CA GLN A 15 -44.93 -15.08 -47.20
C GLN A 15 -44.58 -15.68 -45.81
N SER A 16 -43.42 -15.34 -45.21
CA SER A 16 -43.18 -15.37 -43.72
C SER A 16 -41.71 -15.18 -43.24
N SER A 17 -40.84 -14.42 -43.92
CA SER A 17 -39.41 -14.32 -43.53
C SER A 17 -38.92 -12.99 -42.91
N SER A 18 -39.76 -11.94 -42.76
CA SER A 18 -39.28 -10.61 -42.33
C SER A 18 -39.53 -10.22 -40.85
N ALA A 19 -40.24 -11.03 -40.05
CA ALA A 19 -40.56 -10.66 -38.66
C ALA A 19 -39.55 -11.20 -37.61
N ASN A 20 -38.88 -12.33 -37.87
CA ASN A 20 -38.01 -12.99 -36.89
C ASN A 20 -36.57 -12.45 -36.81
N SER A 21 -36.06 -11.78 -37.84
CA SER A 21 -34.72 -11.18 -37.82
C SER A 21 -34.64 -9.95 -36.90
N ASN A 22 -35.71 -9.14 -36.86
CA ASN A 22 -35.76 -7.88 -36.12
C ASN A 22 -35.79 -8.06 -34.59
N ILE A 23 -36.34 -9.16 -34.08
CA ILE A 23 -36.41 -9.45 -32.63
C ILE A 23 -35.01 -9.84 -32.10
N SER A 24 -34.22 -10.58 -32.89
CA SER A 24 -32.87 -10.99 -32.52
C SER A 24 -31.89 -9.81 -32.46
N ALA A 25 -31.97 -8.88 -33.41
CA ALA A 25 -31.13 -7.68 -33.45
C ALA A 25 -31.48 -6.70 -32.31
N LYS A 26 -32.77 -6.54 -31.98
CA LYS A 26 -33.22 -5.66 -30.89
C LYS A 26 -32.80 -6.16 -29.51
N LYS A 27 -32.81 -7.49 -29.30
CA LYS A 27 -32.31 -8.13 -28.07
C LYS A 27 -30.78 -8.04 -27.96
N GLN A 28 -30.05 -8.16 -29.07
CA GLN A 28 -28.60 -7.97 -29.10
C GLN A 28 -28.20 -6.51 -28.84
N GLN A 29 -28.98 -5.54 -29.32
CA GLN A 29 -28.73 -4.13 -29.03
C GLN A 29 -28.98 -3.77 -27.56
N SER A 30 -30.09 -4.25 -26.97
CA SER A 30 -30.38 -4.00 -25.54
C SER A 30 -29.33 -4.61 -24.60
N LEU A 31 -28.71 -5.72 -25.00
CA LEU A 31 -27.59 -6.34 -24.27
C LEU A 31 -26.33 -5.49 -24.36
N LYS A 32 -26.02 -4.91 -25.54
CA LYS A 32 -24.89 -4.00 -25.73
C LYS A 32 -25.07 -2.71 -24.94
N ASP A 33 -26.25 -2.10 -24.99
CA ASP A 33 -26.56 -0.89 -24.24
C ASP A 33 -26.46 -1.12 -22.73
N SER A 34 -26.83 -2.32 -22.26
CA SER A 34 -26.67 -2.74 -20.85
C SER A 34 -25.20 -2.92 -20.47
N ILE A 35 -24.39 -3.52 -21.35
CA ILE A 35 -22.93 -3.69 -21.13
C ILE A 35 -22.23 -2.33 -21.09
N ASP A 36 -22.60 -1.42 -21.99
CA ASP A 36 -22.03 -0.06 -22.04
C ASP A 36 -22.44 0.76 -20.81
N ALA A 37 -23.67 0.60 -20.33
CA ALA A 37 -24.12 1.20 -19.07
C ALA A 37 -23.34 0.66 -17.86
N THR A 38 -23.13 -0.66 -17.77
CA THR A 38 -22.31 -1.26 -16.71
C THR A 38 -20.86 -0.81 -16.78
N LYS A 39 -20.28 -0.69 -17.98
CA LYS A 39 -18.92 -0.19 -18.17
C LYS A 39 -18.79 1.26 -17.69
N LYS A 40 -19.76 2.11 -18.03
CA LYS A 40 -19.83 3.50 -17.57
C LYS A 40 -19.99 3.61 -16.05
N GLN A 41 -20.77 2.72 -15.44
CA GLN A 41 -20.88 2.64 -13.97
C GLN A 41 -19.56 2.23 -13.32
N ASN A 42 -18.85 1.25 -13.89
CA ASN A 42 -17.54 0.83 -13.39
C ASN A 42 -16.48 1.92 -13.51
N ASP A 43 -16.49 2.68 -14.60
CA ASP A 43 -15.57 3.82 -14.79
C ASP A 43 -15.88 4.95 -13.78
N ALA A 44 -17.16 5.21 -13.49
CA ALA A 44 -17.55 6.16 -12.45
C ALA A 44 -17.12 5.70 -11.04
N ILE A 45 -17.25 4.41 -10.73
CA ILE A 45 -16.77 3.84 -9.46
C ILE A 45 -15.25 3.98 -9.32
N LYS A 46 -14.49 3.76 -10.40
CA LYS A 46 -13.04 3.98 -10.40
C LYS A 46 -12.68 5.44 -10.15
N MET A 47 -13.35 6.39 -10.79
CA MET A 47 -13.11 7.82 -10.55
C MET A 47 -13.42 8.22 -9.10
N ILE A 48 -14.50 7.68 -8.51
CA ILE A 48 -14.83 7.92 -7.10
C ILE A 48 -13.78 7.31 -6.17
N LEU A 49 -13.28 6.10 -6.48
CA LEU A 49 -12.24 5.45 -5.69
C LEU A 49 -10.91 6.20 -5.76
N ASP A 50 -10.54 6.70 -6.94
CA ASP A 50 -9.35 7.55 -7.12
C ASP A 50 -9.50 8.88 -6.35
N GLN A 51 -10.69 9.48 -6.37
CA GLN A 51 -10.97 10.72 -5.64
C GLN A 51 -10.93 10.52 -4.12
N LEU A 52 -11.46 9.38 -3.63
CA LEU A 52 -11.39 9.02 -2.22
C LEU A 52 -9.96 8.74 -1.77
N ASN A 53 -9.17 8.06 -2.61
CA ASN A 53 -7.76 7.78 -2.34
C ASN A 53 -6.91 9.06 -2.32
N LEU A 54 -7.30 10.09 -3.09
CA LEU A 54 -6.67 11.41 -3.06
C LEU A 54 -7.03 12.17 -1.77
N GLN A 55 -8.30 12.10 -1.33
CA GLN A 55 -8.75 12.75 -0.10
C GLN A 55 -8.17 12.13 1.18
N THR A 56 -7.92 10.82 1.20
CA THR A 56 -7.26 10.17 2.34
C THR A 56 -5.80 10.55 2.51
N LEU A 57 -5.19 11.24 1.54
CA LEU A 57 -3.81 11.75 1.61
C LEU A 57 -3.74 13.24 1.95
N GLU A 58 -4.87 13.95 2.06
CA GLU A 58 -4.90 15.39 2.36
C GLU A 58 -5.09 15.70 3.85
N ASP A 59 -5.39 14.71 4.70
CA ASP A 59 -5.65 14.91 6.15
C ASP A 59 -4.44 14.63 7.07
N THR A 60 -3.25 14.35 6.51
CA THR A 60 -1.99 14.35 7.26
C THR A 60 -0.88 14.86 6.36
N ASP A 61 -0.53 16.15 6.46
CA ASP A 61 0.84 16.67 6.29
C ASP A 61 0.83 18.19 6.06
N ASP A 62 0.91 18.96 7.15
CA ASP A 62 1.48 20.32 7.12
C ASP A 62 3.02 20.24 7.00
N ALA A 63 3.50 19.58 5.95
CA ALA A 63 4.90 19.52 5.60
C ALA A 63 5.09 19.64 4.07
N GLN A 64 5.32 20.89 3.66
CA GLN A 64 6.09 21.28 2.48
C GLN A 64 5.40 21.22 1.11
N LYS A 65 4.73 22.33 0.80
CA LYS A 65 4.56 22.82 -0.58
C LYS A 65 5.86 23.45 -1.07
N SER A 66 6.72 22.68 -1.74
CA SER A 66 7.72 23.22 -2.68
C SER A 66 7.94 22.25 -3.83
N THR A 67 7.28 22.54 -4.95
CA THR A 67 7.55 21.96 -6.26
C THR A 67 8.93 22.41 -6.77
N ALA A 68 9.89 21.48 -6.87
CA ALA A 68 10.96 21.41 -7.87
C ALA A 68 12.08 20.46 -7.40
N ASP A 69 12.21 19.31 -8.07
CA ASP A 69 13.45 18.58 -8.36
C ASP A 69 14.63 18.74 -7.40
N ASN A 70 14.44 18.31 -6.15
CA ASN A 70 15.54 17.81 -5.34
C ASN A 70 15.11 16.44 -4.83
N LYS A 71 15.48 15.38 -5.56
CA LYS A 71 15.63 14.06 -4.94
C LYS A 71 16.65 14.22 -3.83
N LYS A 72 16.19 14.58 -2.63
CA LYS A 72 17.05 14.72 -1.45
C LYS A 72 17.70 13.35 -1.27
N LYS A 73 18.98 13.25 -1.61
CA LYS A 73 19.76 12.03 -1.40
C LYS A 73 19.89 11.86 0.11
N HIS A 74 19.42 10.73 0.63
CA HIS A 74 19.47 10.45 2.07
C HIS A 74 20.67 9.56 2.35
N LEU A 75 21.81 10.14 2.72
CA LEU A 75 23.07 9.39 2.92
C LEU A 75 22.91 8.16 3.82
N PHE A 76 22.15 8.30 4.92
CA PHE A 76 21.85 7.20 5.82
C PHE A 76 20.81 6.24 5.23
N TRP A 77 19.58 6.71 4.97
CA TRP A 77 18.49 5.84 4.55
C TRP A 77 18.78 5.10 3.24
N ASP A 78 19.53 5.69 2.30
CA ASP A 78 19.93 5.06 1.03
C ASP A 78 20.86 3.86 1.19
N SER A 79 21.52 3.73 2.33
CA SER A 79 22.29 2.53 2.70
C SER A 79 21.44 1.44 3.37
N GLN A 80 20.27 1.79 3.91
CA GLN A 80 19.46 0.89 4.72
C GLN A 80 18.55 0.02 3.84
N PRO A 81 18.25 -1.22 4.28
CA PRO A 81 17.33 -2.12 3.59
C PRO A 81 15.87 -1.69 3.83
N VAL A 82 15.50 -0.52 3.33
CA VAL A 82 14.15 0.02 3.40
C VAL A 82 13.60 0.26 1.99
N PRO A 83 12.28 0.13 1.78
CA PRO A 83 11.67 0.41 0.48
C PRO A 83 12.00 1.83 0.00
N LYS A 84 12.31 1.93 -1.30
CA LYS A 84 12.66 3.20 -1.93
C LYS A 84 11.49 3.73 -2.75
N PRO A 85 11.24 5.05 -2.72
CA PRO A 85 10.08 5.64 -3.41
C PRO A 85 10.12 5.41 -4.93
N ASP A 86 11.31 5.31 -5.52
CA ASP A 86 11.50 5.08 -6.95
C ASP A 86 11.43 3.59 -7.36
N VAL A 87 11.29 2.65 -6.41
CA VAL A 87 11.34 1.20 -6.68
C VAL A 87 9.96 0.57 -6.48
N PRO A 88 9.28 0.10 -7.54
CA PRO A 88 7.98 -0.54 -7.39
C PRO A 88 8.10 -1.90 -6.70
N ILE A 89 7.40 -2.07 -5.58
CA ILE A 89 7.33 -3.32 -4.83
C ILE A 89 6.28 -4.23 -5.49
N LYS A 90 6.69 -5.39 -5.99
CA LYS A 90 5.80 -6.33 -6.70
C LYS A 90 5.35 -7.51 -5.84
N LYS A 91 6.10 -7.83 -4.79
CA LYS A 91 5.86 -8.98 -3.91
C LYS A 91 6.46 -8.70 -2.54
N ASP A 92 5.77 -9.13 -1.50
CA ASP A 92 6.29 -9.10 -0.13
C ASP A 92 7.43 -10.10 0.06
N GLY A 93 8.48 -9.67 0.76
CA GLY A 93 9.62 -10.50 1.10
C GLY A 93 10.81 -9.70 1.60
N PRO A 94 11.88 -10.37 2.03
CA PRO A 94 13.13 -9.72 2.44
C PRO A 94 13.71 -8.87 1.32
N LEU A 95 14.21 -7.67 1.66
CA LEU A 95 14.89 -6.78 0.71
C LEU A 95 16.31 -7.28 0.39
N HIS A 96 16.97 -7.95 1.33
CA HIS A 96 18.28 -8.58 1.16
C HIS A 96 18.26 -10.02 1.72
N GLN A 97 19.26 -10.81 1.36
CA GLN A 97 19.47 -12.14 1.91
C GLN A 97 19.93 -12.07 3.37
N ASP A 98 19.62 -13.10 4.14
CA ASP A 98 20.03 -13.20 5.54
C ASP A 98 21.56 -13.10 5.66
N THR A 99 22.01 -12.24 6.57
CA THR A 99 23.43 -12.11 6.87
C THR A 99 23.81 -13.23 7.84
N PRO A 100 24.78 -14.11 7.51
CA PRO A 100 25.25 -15.14 8.42
C PRO A 100 25.74 -14.53 9.75
N PHE A 101 25.47 -15.22 10.86
CA PHE A 101 25.82 -14.73 12.20
C PHE A 101 27.32 -14.42 12.34
N GLU A 102 28.17 -15.19 11.65
CA GLU A 102 29.62 -15.01 11.66
C GLU A 102 30.08 -13.69 11.02
N LYS A 103 29.23 -13.08 10.17
CA LYS A 103 29.51 -11.80 9.52
C LYS A 103 28.98 -10.59 10.31
N ILE A 104 28.23 -10.82 11.39
CA ILE A 104 27.73 -9.75 12.24
C ILE A 104 28.87 -9.32 13.18
N PRO A 105 29.23 -8.03 13.23
CA PRO A 105 30.21 -7.53 14.17
C PRO A 105 29.80 -7.86 15.61
N LYS A 106 30.73 -8.46 16.37
CA LYS A 106 30.51 -8.81 17.78
C LYS A 106 30.76 -7.65 18.73
N GLU A 107 31.65 -6.75 18.32
CA GLU A 107 31.95 -5.54 19.07
C GLU A 107 30.95 -4.43 18.73
N PRO A 108 30.57 -3.57 19.70
CA PRO A 108 29.73 -2.42 19.45
C PRO A 108 30.33 -1.48 18.41
N VAL A 109 29.47 -0.74 17.71
CA VAL A 109 29.91 0.29 16.78
C VAL A 109 30.69 1.36 17.53
N GLU A 110 31.84 1.78 17.00
CA GLU A 110 32.62 2.86 17.59
C GLU A 110 31.81 4.16 17.63
N ILE A 111 31.82 4.82 18.78
CA ILE A 111 31.17 6.11 19.01
C ILE A 111 32.23 7.17 19.35
N PRO A 112 31.93 8.46 19.14
CA PRO A 112 32.88 9.54 19.42
C PRO A 112 33.40 9.52 20.86
N GLU A 113 34.63 10.02 21.04
CA GLU A 113 35.25 10.13 22.36
C GLU A 113 34.40 10.96 23.32
N GLY A 114 34.25 10.48 24.56
CA GLY A 114 33.39 11.09 25.59
C GLY A 114 31.99 10.49 25.69
N TYR A 115 31.62 9.56 24.80
CA TYR A 115 30.40 8.77 24.90
C TYR A 115 30.71 7.29 25.12
N GLU A 116 29.81 6.59 25.78
CA GLU A 116 29.86 5.15 25.99
C GLU A 116 28.51 4.51 25.71
N TRP A 117 28.52 3.25 25.27
CA TRP A 117 27.31 2.45 25.19
C TRP A 117 26.88 2.05 26.60
N CYS A 118 25.63 2.33 26.96
CA CYS A 118 25.04 1.87 28.20
C CYS A 118 23.80 1.01 27.95
N LEU A 119 23.56 0.04 28.84
CA LEU A 119 22.31 -0.70 28.90
C LEU A 119 21.49 -0.10 30.05
N VAL A 120 20.27 0.35 29.75
CA VAL A 120 19.38 0.97 30.72
C VAL A 120 18.51 -0.10 31.37
N ASP A 121 18.65 -0.29 32.68
CA ASP A 121 17.77 -1.12 33.49
C ASP A 121 16.51 -0.36 33.91
N ILE A 122 15.41 -0.68 33.23
CA ILE A 122 14.09 -0.10 33.50
C ILE A 122 13.51 -0.45 34.88
N HIS A 123 14.03 -1.48 35.55
CA HIS A 123 13.60 -1.88 36.89
C HIS A 123 14.38 -1.15 37.99
N ASN A 124 15.50 -0.52 37.63
CA ASN A 124 16.22 0.40 38.50
C ASN A 124 15.54 1.77 38.45
N ASP A 125 15.00 2.23 39.59
CA ASP A 125 14.25 3.49 39.64
C ASP A 125 15.10 4.72 39.29
N LYS A 126 16.42 4.69 39.54
CA LYS A 126 17.32 5.78 39.18
C LYS A 126 17.47 5.88 37.66
N GLU A 127 17.78 4.77 37.01
CA GLU A 127 17.97 4.72 35.55
C GLU A 127 16.65 4.97 34.80
N MET A 128 15.53 4.47 35.32
CA MET A 128 14.19 4.80 34.82
C MET A 128 13.90 6.31 34.92
N THR A 129 14.29 6.96 36.01
CA THR A 129 14.11 8.42 36.16
C THR A 129 14.95 9.20 35.15
N GLU A 130 16.18 8.76 34.89
CA GLU A 130 17.05 9.35 33.87
C GLU A 130 16.44 9.19 32.46
N LEU A 131 15.99 7.99 32.10
CA LEU A 131 15.33 7.70 30.83
C LEU A 131 14.03 8.52 30.65
N TYR A 132 13.18 8.54 31.67
CA TYR A 132 11.96 9.34 31.68
C TYR A 132 12.26 10.83 31.48
N THR A 133 13.29 11.35 32.16
CA THR A 133 13.70 12.76 32.02
C THR A 133 14.22 13.04 30.62
N LEU A 134 14.98 12.12 30.01
CA LEU A 134 15.47 12.24 28.65
C LEU A 134 14.31 12.34 27.65
N LEU A 135 13.35 11.42 27.73
CA LEU A 135 12.21 11.37 26.80
C LEU A 135 11.27 12.56 27.00
N SER A 136 10.90 12.88 28.23
CA SER A 136 9.99 14.00 28.53
C SER A 136 10.56 15.38 28.18
N LYS A 137 11.86 15.50 27.91
CA LYS A 137 12.50 16.76 27.52
C LYS A 137 12.92 16.84 26.05
N ASN A 138 13.07 15.72 25.36
CA ASN A 138 13.69 15.69 24.01
C ASN A 138 12.94 14.83 22.99
N TYR A 139 11.86 14.15 23.40
CA TYR A 139 11.07 13.33 22.49
C TYR A 139 9.99 14.15 21.78
N VAL A 140 9.29 13.50 20.86
CA VAL A 140 8.34 14.07 19.89
C VAL A 140 7.53 15.23 20.44
N GLU A 141 7.61 16.33 19.70
CA GLU A 141 6.84 17.55 19.84
C GLU A 141 5.91 17.65 18.63
N ASP A 142 4.75 18.25 18.82
CA ASP A 142 3.92 18.67 17.70
C ASP A 142 4.56 19.85 16.96
N SER A 143 4.12 20.11 15.73
CA SER A 143 4.67 21.17 14.87
C SER A 143 4.61 22.57 15.50
N ASP A 144 3.66 22.79 16.42
CA ASP A 144 3.44 24.06 17.11
C ASP A 144 4.07 24.11 18.51
N GLU A 145 4.78 23.06 18.94
CA GLU A 145 5.42 22.92 20.27
C GLU A 145 4.46 23.10 21.45
N LEU A 146 3.16 22.87 21.26
CA LEU A 146 2.12 23.02 22.29
C LEU A 146 2.02 21.78 23.19
N PHE A 147 2.39 20.61 22.67
CA PHE A 147 2.28 19.33 23.35
C PHE A 147 3.55 18.51 23.21
N ARG A 148 4.01 17.99 24.34
CA ARG A 148 5.07 16.99 24.37
C ARG A 148 4.55 15.70 25.00
N PHE A 149 4.86 14.57 24.38
CA PHE A 149 4.49 13.28 24.95
C PHE A 149 5.17 13.06 26.30
N HIS A 150 4.36 12.65 27.27
CA HIS A 150 4.80 12.45 28.64
C HIS A 150 4.58 11.00 29.06
N TYR A 151 5.43 10.12 28.55
CA TYR A 151 5.38 8.70 28.89
C TYR A 151 5.72 8.51 30.37
N THR A 152 4.77 8.01 31.15
CA THR A 152 5.02 7.79 32.58
C THR A 152 5.99 6.61 32.79
N PRO A 153 6.73 6.57 33.91
CA PRO A 153 7.61 5.45 34.22
C PRO A 153 6.91 4.08 34.18
N GLU A 154 5.66 4.00 34.64
CA GLU A 154 4.85 2.78 34.63
C GLU A 154 4.54 2.34 33.19
N PHE A 155 4.21 3.29 32.31
CA PHE A 155 3.99 3.01 30.90
C PHE A 155 5.27 2.53 30.21
N LEU A 156 6.41 3.18 30.48
CA LEU A 156 7.71 2.77 29.93
C LEU A 156 8.08 1.36 30.38
N LYS A 157 7.89 1.04 31.67
CA LYS A 157 8.08 -0.32 32.22
C LYS A 157 7.16 -1.33 31.51
N TRP A 158 5.90 -1.00 31.30
CA TRP A 158 4.95 -1.88 30.62
C TRP A 158 5.29 -2.12 29.15
N TYR A 159 5.63 -1.08 28.39
CA TYR A 159 5.95 -1.18 26.97
C TYR A 159 7.21 -2.02 26.71
N THR A 160 8.24 -1.77 27.50
CA THR A 160 9.53 -2.48 27.38
C THR A 160 9.45 -3.93 27.87
N PHE A 161 8.56 -4.24 28.82
CA PHE A 161 8.28 -5.62 29.22
C PHE A 161 7.83 -6.48 28.04
N ALA A 162 6.97 -5.96 27.16
CA ALA A 162 6.51 -6.70 25.98
C ALA A 162 7.65 -7.00 24.97
N ILE A 163 8.68 -6.16 24.92
CA ILE A 163 9.79 -6.27 23.96
C ILE A 163 10.85 -7.27 24.42
N ILE A 164 11.06 -7.42 25.74
CA ILE A 164 12.09 -8.31 26.29
C ILE A 164 11.75 -9.81 26.10
N TYR A 165 10.48 -10.19 25.90
CA TYR A 165 10.08 -11.58 25.61
C TYR A 165 10.37 -12.04 24.17
N LEU A 166 11.04 -11.23 23.34
CA LEU A 166 11.47 -11.61 21.99
C LEU A 166 12.93 -12.10 21.93
N LYS A 167 13.44 -12.70 23.01
CA LYS A 167 14.74 -13.39 23.05
C LYS A 167 14.59 -14.89 23.03
#